data_AF-A0A6B2X331-F1
#
_entry.id   AF-A0A6B2X331-F1
#
_cell.length_a   1.000
_cell.length_b   1.000
_cell.length_c   1.000
_cell.angle_alpha   90.00
_cell.angle_beta   90.00
_cell.angle_gamma   90.00
#
_symmetry.space_group_name_H-M   'P 1'
#
loop_
_entity.id
_entity.type
_entity.pdbx_description
1 polymer ?
#
loop_
_entity_poly.entity_id
_entity_poly.type
_entity_poly.pdbx_seq_one_letter_code
_entity_poly.pdbx_strand_id
1 'polypeptide(L)'
;MLDGVPEAAEAARPTSAPVGRTPGTDGGGDALRDRIAALPDDERDEALLALVREHAAAALGFTSDRAVEPDRSFNAMGFDSLTAVDFRTRLSTATSLTLAATVVFDHPTPTALVRHLRGELLPDGGSPTDALLAELDRLEATVAVGEADNLLRTKVTVRLQSLLAKWTGPEQESGPSVADTLQDASDEELLDFINRNLGRP
;
A
#
# COMPACT_ATOMS: atom_id res chain seq x y z
N MET A 1 32.50 66.29 31.72
CA MET A 1 31.57 67.28 31.14
C MET A 1 31.43 66.90 29.67
N LEU A 2 30.31 66.27 29.31
CA LEU A 2 29.61 66.27 28.02
C LEU A 2 28.38 65.36 28.19
N ASP A 3 27.24 65.93 27.83
CA ASP A 3 25.82 65.53 27.89
C ASP A 3 25.51 64.07 27.50
N GLY A 4 24.43 63.38 27.89
CA GLY A 4 23.08 63.84 28.26
C GLY A 4 22.03 63.30 27.27
N VAL A 5 21.58 62.04 27.48
CA VAL A 5 20.27 61.40 27.13
C VAL A 5 19.83 61.31 25.63
N PRO A 6 18.73 60.62 25.20
CA PRO A 6 18.03 59.36 25.59
C PRO A 6 17.67 58.38 24.39
N GLU A 7 17.24 57.16 24.72
CA GLU A 7 16.03 56.44 24.21
C GLU A 7 15.76 56.19 22.71
N ALA A 8 15.79 54.91 22.31
CA ALA A 8 14.86 54.28 21.36
C ALA A 8 14.90 52.76 21.62
N ALA A 9 13.99 52.22 22.42
CA ALA A 9 12.74 51.61 21.95
C ALA A 9 12.93 50.22 21.30
N GLU A 10 12.30 49.24 21.96
CA GLU A 10 11.67 48.07 21.31
C GLU A 10 12.55 46.92 20.81
N ALA A 11 12.93 46.04 21.76
CA ALA A 11 13.23 44.64 21.46
C ALA A 11 11.96 43.94 20.94
N ALA A 12 11.76 44.02 19.62
CA ALA A 12 10.69 43.36 18.90
C ALA A 12 10.85 41.83 18.95
N ARG A 13 9.86 41.21 19.59
CA ARG A 13 9.31 39.85 19.47
C ARG A 13 9.93 38.92 18.40
N PRO A 14 10.18 37.63 18.71
CA PRO A 14 10.45 36.63 17.69
C PRO A 14 9.17 36.41 16.85
N THR A 15 9.19 36.88 15.60
CA THR A 15 8.17 36.49 14.61
C THR A 15 8.41 35.04 14.24
N SER A 16 7.47 34.20 14.66
CA SER A 16 7.23 32.88 14.08
C SER A 16 6.99 33.03 12.58
N ALA A 17 7.90 32.49 11.76
CA ALA A 17 7.57 32.15 10.39
C ALA A 17 6.87 30.77 10.41
N PRO A 18 5.67 30.63 9.82
CA PRO A 18 5.06 29.32 9.66
C PRO A 18 5.91 28.55 8.66
N VAL A 19 6.54 27.46 9.13
CA VAL A 19 7.02 26.40 8.24
C VAL A 19 5.83 25.99 7.40
N GLY A 20 5.90 26.30 6.10
CA GLY A 20 4.95 25.84 5.12
C GLY A 20 4.88 24.33 5.23
N ARG A 21 3.70 23.83 5.62
CA ARG A 21 3.36 22.42 5.46
C ARG A 21 3.54 22.10 3.98
N THR A 22 4.60 21.37 3.66
CA THR A 22 4.68 20.66 2.40
C THR A 22 3.45 19.76 2.30
N PRO A 23 2.71 19.78 1.17
CA PRO A 23 1.63 18.83 0.95
C PRO A 23 2.21 17.41 1.05
N GLY A 24 1.52 16.53 1.76
CA GLY A 24 1.99 15.21 2.15
C GLY A 24 2.60 14.42 0.99
N THR A 25 3.83 13.98 1.19
CA THR A 25 4.51 12.97 0.37
C THR A 25 3.98 11.55 0.62
N ASP A 26 2.94 11.44 1.44
CA ASP A 26 2.39 10.19 1.94
C ASP A 26 1.73 9.33 0.83
N GLY A 27 1.49 9.91 -0.36
CA GLY A 27 0.92 9.19 -1.51
C GLY A 27 1.93 8.64 -2.54
N GLY A 28 3.21 8.99 -2.44
CA GLY A 28 4.21 8.60 -3.46
C GLY A 28 4.52 7.11 -3.46
N GLY A 29 4.81 6.55 -2.28
CA GLY A 29 5.10 5.12 -2.12
C GLY A 29 3.85 4.24 -2.27
N ASP A 30 2.67 4.73 -1.90
CA ASP A 30 1.40 4.02 -2.15
C ASP A 30 1.11 3.94 -3.65
N ALA A 31 1.30 5.03 -4.39
CA ALA A 31 1.18 5.02 -5.86
C ALA A 31 2.24 4.13 -6.54
N LEU A 32 3.46 4.05 -5.99
CA LEU A 32 4.47 3.11 -6.47
C LEU A 32 4.03 1.66 -6.22
N ARG A 33 3.55 1.35 -5.01
CA ARG A 33 3.07 0.01 -4.66
C ARG A 33 1.93 -0.42 -5.58
N ASP A 34 0.93 0.44 -5.78
CA ASP A 34 -0.20 0.17 -6.67
C ASP A 34 0.26 -0.04 -8.13
N ARG A 35 1.21 0.77 -8.61
CA ARG A 35 1.79 0.63 -9.94
C ARG A 35 2.52 -0.72 -10.09
N ILE A 36 3.36 -1.08 -9.13
CA ILE A 36 4.09 -2.36 -9.18
C ILE A 36 3.13 -3.54 -9.04
N ALA A 37 2.10 -3.45 -8.19
CA ALA A 37 1.08 -4.48 -8.05
C ALA A 37 0.27 -4.70 -9.35
N ALA A 38 0.03 -3.66 -10.14
CA ALA A 38 -0.68 -3.74 -11.41
C ALA A 38 0.15 -4.37 -12.57
N LEU A 39 1.48 -4.48 -12.42
CA LEU A 39 2.34 -5.07 -13.44
C LEU A 39 2.33 -6.60 -13.39
N PRO A 40 2.56 -7.28 -14.53
CA PRO A 40 2.92 -8.70 -14.59
C PRO A 40 4.15 -9.03 -13.75
N ASP A 41 4.25 -10.27 -13.26
CA ASP A 41 5.33 -10.68 -12.33
C ASP A 41 6.75 -10.50 -12.89
N ASP A 42 6.93 -10.69 -14.19
CA ASP A 42 8.17 -10.47 -14.92
C ASP A 42 8.50 -8.98 -15.08
N GLU A 43 7.49 -8.12 -15.28
CA GLU A 43 7.67 -6.67 -15.40
C GLU A 43 7.90 -5.98 -14.04
N ARG A 44 7.46 -6.59 -12.93
CA ARG A 44 7.68 -6.07 -11.56
C ARG A 44 9.15 -5.97 -11.21
N ASP A 45 9.91 -7.04 -11.45
CA ASP A 45 11.32 -7.10 -11.11
C ASP A 45 12.13 -6.12 -11.98
N GLU A 46 11.77 -5.95 -13.26
CA GLU A 46 12.40 -4.97 -14.14
C GLU A 46 12.14 -3.53 -13.69
N ALA A 47 10.91 -3.20 -13.31
CA ALA A 47 10.54 -1.87 -12.83
C ALA A 47 11.26 -1.53 -11.51
N LEU A 48 11.32 -2.49 -10.58
CA LEU A 48 12.07 -2.33 -9.32
C LEU A 48 13.58 -2.22 -9.56
N LEU A 49 14.11 -2.98 -10.51
CA LEU A 49 15.52 -2.91 -10.88
C LEU A 49 15.89 -1.55 -11.47
N ALA A 50 15.04 -0.99 -12.33
CA ALA A 50 15.23 0.36 -12.86
C ALA A 50 15.28 1.40 -11.73
N LEU A 51 14.35 1.34 -10.78
CA LEU A 51 14.29 2.23 -9.61
C LEU A 51 15.56 2.13 -8.74
N VAL A 52 16.00 0.90 -8.44
CA VAL A 52 17.21 0.65 -7.66
C VAL A 52 18.45 1.22 -8.36
N ARG A 53 18.57 1.00 -9.67
CA ARG A 53 19.71 1.49 -10.47
C ARG A 53 19.73 3.01 -10.59
N GLU A 54 18.58 3.65 -10.75
CA GLU A 54 18.45 5.10 -10.78
C GLU A 54 18.96 5.72 -9.48
N HIS A 55 18.47 5.24 -8.34
CA HIS A 55 18.87 5.77 -7.04
C HIS A 55 20.33 5.42 -6.69
N ALA A 56 20.83 4.26 -7.10
CA ALA A 56 22.22 3.88 -6.90
C ALA A 56 23.16 4.74 -7.75
N ALA A 57 22.82 5.00 -9.01
CA ALA A 57 23.58 5.90 -9.88
C ALA A 57 23.61 7.33 -9.32
N ALA A 58 22.47 7.82 -8.83
CA ALA A 58 22.39 9.14 -8.20
C ALA A 58 23.26 9.25 -6.94
N ALA A 59 23.31 8.21 -6.11
CA ALA A 59 24.14 8.18 -4.90
C ALA A 59 25.65 8.09 -5.22
N LEU A 60 26.02 7.36 -6.29
CA LEU A 60 27.41 7.26 -6.77
C LEU A 60 27.85 8.44 -7.65
N GLY A 61 26.95 9.34 -8.02
CA GLY A 61 27.24 10.44 -8.94
C GLY A 61 27.42 10.00 -10.39
N PHE A 62 26.91 8.83 -10.78
CA PHE A 62 26.90 8.38 -12.16
C PHE A 62 25.83 9.12 -12.97
N THR A 63 26.15 9.43 -14.22
CA THR A 63 25.23 10.11 -15.15
C THR A 63 24.19 9.17 -15.76
N SER A 64 24.36 7.86 -15.60
CA SER A 64 23.42 6.84 -16.09
C SER A 64 23.29 5.69 -15.10
N ASP A 65 22.04 5.29 -14.89
CA ASP A 65 21.59 4.05 -14.24
C ASP A 65 22.17 2.77 -14.88
N ARG A 66 22.49 2.82 -16.18
CA ARG A 66 23.12 1.71 -16.90
C ARG A 66 24.53 1.38 -16.41
N ALA A 67 25.22 2.34 -15.78
CA ALA A 67 26.53 2.12 -15.17
C ALA A 67 26.46 1.26 -13.90
N VAL A 68 25.27 1.11 -13.31
CA VAL A 68 25.03 0.20 -12.20
C VAL A 68 24.70 -1.18 -12.77
N GLU A 69 25.59 -2.15 -12.57
CA GLU A 69 25.42 -3.52 -13.05
C GLU A 69 24.52 -4.33 -12.08
N PRO A 70 23.48 -5.04 -12.56
CA PRO A 70 22.51 -5.72 -11.70
C PRO A 70 23.09 -6.74 -10.72
N ASP A 71 24.10 -7.48 -11.15
CA ASP A 71 24.68 -8.60 -10.40
C ASP A 71 26.05 -8.25 -9.79
N ARG A 72 26.53 -7.03 -10.02
CA ARG A 72 27.76 -6.54 -9.41
C ARG A 72 27.47 -6.04 -8.00
N SER A 73 28.37 -6.29 -7.08
CA SER A 73 28.17 -5.83 -5.71
C SER A 73 28.30 -4.32 -5.60
N PHE A 74 27.49 -3.70 -4.74
CA PHE A 74 27.54 -2.27 -4.46
C PHE A 74 28.95 -1.83 -4.01
N ASN A 75 29.61 -2.62 -3.16
CA ASN A 75 30.99 -2.37 -2.73
C ASN A 75 31.98 -2.33 -3.92
N ALA A 76 31.83 -3.25 -4.88
CA ALA A 76 32.68 -3.28 -6.08
C ALA A 76 32.38 -2.13 -7.06
N MET A 77 31.26 -1.42 -6.89
CA MET A 77 30.88 -0.22 -7.63
C MET A 77 31.28 1.08 -6.90
N GLY A 78 31.83 0.98 -5.68
CA GLY A 78 32.31 2.13 -4.91
C GLY A 78 31.34 2.64 -3.85
N PHE A 79 30.34 1.84 -3.44
CA PHE A 79 29.56 2.18 -2.25
C PHE A 79 30.45 2.15 -1.00
N ASP A 80 30.39 3.23 -0.23
CA ASP A 80 30.92 3.31 1.12
C ASP A 80 29.78 3.53 2.14
N SER A 81 30.14 3.72 3.42
CA SER A 81 29.15 3.93 4.48
C SER A 81 28.30 5.19 4.30
N LEU A 82 28.83 6.26 3.70
CA LEU A 82 28.10 7.51 3.49
C LEU A 82 27.15 7.38 2.29
N THR A 83 27.63 6.84 1.18
CA THR A 83 26.83 6.57 -0.02
C THR A 83 25.72 5.56 0.26
N ALA A 84 25.99 4.53 1.09
CA ALA A 84 24.97 3.56 1.49
C ALA A 84 23.81 4.22 2.27
N VAL A 85 24.10 5.18 3.14
CA VAL A 85 23.08 5.91 3.92
C VAL A 85 22.27 6.85 3.03
N ASP A 86 22.92 7.57 2.10
CA ASP A 86 22.22 8.43 1.13
C ASP A 86 21.32 7.60 0.22
N PHE A 87 21.83 6.52 -0.35
CA PHE A 87 21.07 5.59 -1.17
C PHE A 87 19.87 5.00 -0.43
N ARG A 88 20.07 4.52 0.81
CA ARG A 88 18.97 4.03 1.67
C ARG A 88 17.91 5.10 1.89
N THR A 89 18.33 6.34 2.17
CA THR A 89 17.41 7.46 2.42
C THR A 89 16.56 7.73 1.18
N ARG A 90 17.20 7.86 0.01
CA ARG A 90 16.51 8.05 -1.27
C ARG A 90 15.51 6.93 -1.56
N LEU A 91 15.94 5.68 -1.38
CA LEU A 91 15.13 4.51 -1.65
C LEU A 91 13.95 4.39 -0.67
N SER A 92 14.18 4.68 0.62
CA SER A 92 13.12 4.73 1.64
C SER A 92 12.07 5.79 1.30
N THR A 93 12.49 6.96 0.83
CA THR A 93 11.57 8.01 0.39
C THR A 93 10.79 7.62 -0.86
N ALA A 94 11.43 6.98 -1.84
CA ALA A 94 10.76 6.57 -3.08
C ALA A 94 9.75 5.43 -2.87
N THR A 95 10.04 4.52 -1.94
CA THR A 95 9.23 3.32 -1.67
C THR A 95 8.28 3.46 -0.48
N SER A 96 8.40 4.54 0.29
CA SER A 96 7.78 4.69 1.62
C SER A 96 8.06 3.55 2.60
N LEU A 97 9.12 2.75 2.36
CA LEU A 97 9.53 1.67 3.25
C LEU A 97 10.51 2.16 4.32
N THR A 98 10.46 1.51 5.48
CA THR A 98 11.48 1.71 6.53
C THR A 98 12.61 0.72 6.33
N LEU A 99 13.60 1.08 5.53
CA LEU A 99 14.75 0.21 5.26
C LEU A 99 15.79 0.28 6.38
N ALA A 100 16.45 -0.84 6.71
CA ALA A 100 17.55 -0.85 7.67
C ALA A 100 18.80 -0.15 7.11
N ALA A 101 19.64 0.41 7.99
CA ALA A 101 20.92 1.01 7.57
C ALA A 101 21.89 -0.01 6.95
N THR A 102 21.68 -1.30 7.22
CA THR A 102 22.49 -2.41 6.73
C THR A 102 22.01 -2.99 5.40
N VAL A 103 20.91 -2.48 4.81
CA VAL A 103 20.23 -3.11 3.67
C VAL A 103 21.15 -3.35 2.46
N VAL A 104 22.13 -2.48 2.21
CA VAL A 104 23.13 -2.63 1.13
C VAL A 104 24.16 -3.73 1.44
N PHE A 105 24.40 -4.03 2.71
CA PHE A 105 25.28 -5.12 3.14
C PHE A 105 24.53 -6.45 3.21
N ASP A 106 23.26 -6.42 3.63
CA ASP A 106 22.39 -7.59 3.67
C ASP A 106 21.99 -8.04 2.25
N HIS A 107 21.86 -7.09 1.33
CA HIS A 107 21.55 -7.30 -0.08
C HIS A 107 22.61 -6.63 -0.97
N PRO A 108 23.76 -7.30 -1.17
CA PRO A 108 24.96 -6.67 -1.73
C PRO A 108 24.89 -6.36 -3.22
N THR A 109 23.87 -6.84 -3.95
CA THR A 109 23.67 -6.61 -5.38
C THR A 109 22.33 -5.94 -5.65
N PRO A 110 22.19 -5.12 -6.70
CA PRO A 110 20.90 -4.59 -7.12
C PRO A 110 19.83 -5.67 -7.29
N THR A 111 20.15 -6.81 -7.92
CA THR A 111 19.22 -7.93 -8.07
C THR A 111 18.76 -8.50 -6.72
N ALA A 112 19.66 -8.64 -5.74
CA ALA A 112 19.29 -9.11 -4.40
C ALA A 112 18.39 -8.10 -3.66
N LEU A 113 18.68 -6.80 -3.81
CA LEU A 113 17.90 -5.73 -3.21
C LEU A 113 16.49 -5.65 -3.81
N VAL A 114 16.35 -5.82 -5.13
CA VAL A 114 15.06 -5.89 -5.82
C VAL A 114 14.17 -6.99 -5.22
N ARG A 115 14.73 -8.18 -4.98
CA ARG A 115 13.97 -9.27 -4.35
C ARG A 115 13.49 -8.92 -2.95
N HIS A 116 14.33 -8.27 -2.15
CA HIS A 116 13.94 -7.80 -0.83
C HIS A 116 12.84 -6.74 -0.91
N LEU A 117 12.99 -5.72 -1.76
CA LEU A 117 11.97 -4.70 -1.98
C LEU A 117 10.66 -5.31 -2.48
N ARG A 118 10.69 -6.28 -3.38
CA ARG A 118 9.48 -6.98 -3.83
C ARG A 118 8.75 -7.62 -2.67
N GLY A 119 9.45 -8.33 -1.78
CA GLY A 119 8.86 -8.92 -0.58
C GLY A 119 8.30 -7.88 0.39
N GLU A 120 8.89 -6.69 0.49
CA GLU A 120 8.40 -5.63 1.37
C GLU A 120 7.24 -4.81 0.77
N LEU A 121 7.24 -4.59 -0.55
CA LEU A 121 6.16 -3.87 -1.25
C LEU A 121 4.95 -4.77 -1.51
N LEU A 122 5.18 -6.06 -1.74
CA LEU A 122 4.17 -7.08 -2.00
C LEU A 122 4.38 -8.22 -1.00
N PRO A 123 4.21 -7.98 0.32
CA PRO A 123 4.36 -9.01 1.34
C PRO A 123 3.46 -10.18 0.98
N ASP A 124 4.14 -11.26 0.56
CA ASP A 124 3.68 -12.44 -0.16
C ASP A 124 2.30 -12.32 -0.80
N GLY A 125 2.28 -12.10 -2.12
CA GLY A 125 1.78 -13.06 -3.12
C GLY A 125 0.43 -13.75 -2.92
N GLY A 126 -0.37 -13.32 -1.95
CA GLY A 126 -1.72 -13.76 -1.77
C GLY A 126 -2.54 -13.27 -2.94
N SER A 127 -3.42 -14.13 -3.46
CA SER A 127 -4.57 -13.63 -4.22
C SER A 127 -5.18 -12.44 -3.47
N PRO A 128 -5.83 -11.47 -4.15
CA PRO A 128 -6.68 -10.50 -3.47
C PRO A 128 -7.59 -11.15 -2.40
N THR A 129 -7.95 -12.42 -2.60
CA THR A 129 -8.60 -13.29 -1.62
C THR A 129 -7.76 -13.55 -0.37
N ASP A 130 -6.50 -13.96 -0.49
CA ASP A 130 -5.63 -14.30 0.65
C ASP A 130 -5.24 -13.04 1.45
N ALA A 131 -5.02 -11.92 0.76
CA ALA A 131 -4.79 -10.63 1.42
C ALA A 131 -6.02 -10.19 2.24
N LEU A 132 -7.22 -10.39 1.70
CA LEU A 132 -8.46 -10.14 2.42
C LEU A 132 -8.65 -11.10 3.60
N LEU A 133 -8.33 -12.39 3.43
CA LEU A 133 -8.38 -13.38 4.51
C LEU A 133 -7.42 -13.03 5.65
N ALA A 134 -6.19 -12.62 5.34
CA ALA A 134 -5.22 -12.19 6.35
C ALA A 134 -5.65 -10.90 7.09
N GLU A 135 -6.38 -10.00 6.43
CA GLU A 135 -6.99 -8.84 7.09
C GLU A 135 -8.15 -9.25 8.02
N LEU A 136 -8.96 -10.24 7.61
CA LEU A 136 -10.02 -10.80 8.45
C LEU A 136 -9.45 -11.49 9.70
N ASP A 137 -8.36 -12.25 9.57
CA ASP A 137 -7.68 -12.89 10.70
C ASP A 137 -7.14 -11.86 11.71
N ARG A 138 -6.58 -10.74 11.22
CA ARG A 138 -6.14 -9.62 12.08
C ARG A 138 -7.30 -8.94 12.80
N LEU A 139 -8.44 -8.77 12.12
CA LEU A 139 -9.64 -8.22 12.72
C LEU A 139 -10.21 -9.15 13.81
N GLU A 140 -10.22 -10.46 13.57
CA GLU A 140 -10.64 -11.48 14.54
C GLU A 140 -9.77 -11.42 15.80
N ALA A 141 -8.45 -11.41 15.66
CA ALA A 141 -7.52 -11.28 16.78
C ALA A 141 -7.76 -10.00 17.60
N THR A 142 -8.05 -8.89 16.93
CA THR A 142 -8.33 -7.59 17.58
C THR A 142 -9.64 -7.63 18.38
N VAL A 143 -10.69 -8.24 17.82
CA VAL A 143 -11.99 -8.41 18.49
C VAL A 143 -11.88 -9.39 19.67
N ALA A 144 -11.04 -10.42 19.57
CA ALA A 144 -10.83 -11.42 20.62
C ALA A 144 -10.10 -10.86 21.86
N VAL A 145 -9.19 -9.91 21.68
CA VAL A 145 -8.36 -9.35 22.77
C VAL A 145 -9.01 -8.14 23.45
N GLY A 146 -9.96 -7.46 22.80
CA GLY A 146 -10.57 -6.25 23.34
C GLY A 146 -11.64 -6.50 24.41
N GLU A 147 -11.49 -5.90 25.60
CA GLU A 147 -12.62 -5.60 26.49
C GLU A 147 -13.53 -4.54 25.81
N ALA A 148 -14.30 -4.99 24.83
CA ALA A 148 -15.19 -4.13 24.08
C ALA A 148 -16.44 -3.81 24.91
N ASP A 149 -16.65 -2.53 25.23
CA ASP A 149 -17.93 -2.05 25.75
C ASP A 149 -19.06 -2.40 24.76
N ASN A 150 -20.28 -2.60 25.27
CA ASN A 150 -21.44 -3.07 24.50
C ASN A 150 -21.72 -2.21 23.25
N LEU A 151 -21.41 -0.92 23.32
CA LEU A 151 -21.54 0.01 22.21
C LEU A 151 -20.56 -0.26 21.06
N LEU A 152 -19.30 -0.58 21.37
CA LEU A 152 -18.30 -0.94 20.37
C LEU A 152 -18.71 -2.23 19.67
N ARG A 153 -19.12 -3.24 20.44
CA ARG A 153 -19.62 -4.52 19.90
C ARG A 153 -20.81 -4.31 18.96
N THR A 154 -21.78 -3.51 19.37
CA THR A 154 -22.96 -3.19 18.54
C THR A 154 -22.57 -2.50 17.23
N LYS A 155 -21.66 -1.52 17.26
CA LYS A 155 -21.19 -0.80 16.06
C LYS A 155 -20.42 -1.70 15.10
N VAL A 156 -19.53 -2.55 15.62
CA VAL A 156 -18.76 -3.52 14.81
C VAL A 156 -19.70 -4.53 14.15
N THR A 157 -20.66 -5.08 14.90
CA THR A 157 -21.67 -6.02 14.37
C THR A 157 -22.47 -5.42 13.21
N VAL A 158 -23.00 -4.20 13.36
CA VAL A 158 -23.77 -3.53 12.29
C VAL A 158 -22.92 -3.32 11.04
N ARG A 159 -21.64 -2.97 11.21
CA ARG A 159 -20.74 -2.75 10.07
C ARG A 159 -20.41 -4.05 9.34
N LEU A 160 -20.16 -5.13 10.08
CA LEU A 160 -19.91 -6.46 9.51
C LEU A 160 -21.15 -7.00 8.78
N GLN A 161 -22.35 -6.87 9.36
CA GLN A 161 -23.60 -7.25 8.69
C GLN A 161 -23.82 -6.45 7.40
N SER A 162 -23.50 -5.17 7.40
CA SER A 162 -23.58 -4.32 6.19
C SER A 162 -22.58 -4.74 5.11
N LEU A 163 -21.36 -5.15 5.50
CA LEU A 163 -20.35 -5.68 4.58
C LEU A 163 -20.77 -7.03 4.02
N LEU A 164 -21.28 -7.93 4.87
CA LEU A 164 -21.81 -9.22 4.45
C LEU A 164 -22.96 -9.05 3.45
N ALA A 165 -23.93 -8.18 3.73
CA ALA A 165 -25.05 -7.91 2.82
C ALA A 165 -24.61 -7.36 1.45
N LYS A 166 -23.50 -6.62 1.39
CA LYS A 166 -22.92 -6.16 0.12
C LYS A 166 -22.21 -7.28 -0.63
N TRP A 167 -21.56 -8.18 0.10
CA TRP A 167 -20.82 -9.31 -0.48
C TRP A 167 -21.74 -10.43 -0.94
N THR A 168 -22.82 -10.68 -0.22
CA THR A 168 -23.84 -11.69 -0.51
C THR A 168 -25.06 -11.09 -1.23
N GLY A 169 -24.96 -9.85 -1.70
CA GLY A 169 -25.99 -9.26 -2.56
C GLY A 169 -26.19 -10.15 -3.78
N PRO A 170 -27.41 -10.21 -4.36
CA PRO A 170 -27.73 -11.19 -5.39
C PRO A 170 -26.68 -11.08 -6.49
N GLU A 171 -26.00 -12.19 -6.75
CA GLU A 171 -25.24 -12.38 -7.99
C GLU A 171 -26.09 -11.83 -9.11
N GLN A 172 -25.51 -10.99 -9.96
CA GLN A 172 -26.20 -10.48 -11.14
C GLN A 172 -26.49 -11.70 -12.02
N GLU A 173 -27.65 -12.33 -11.82
CA GLU A 173 -28.19 -13.38 -12.66
C GLU A 173 -28.30 -12.77 -14.07
N SER A 174 -27.28 -13.00 -14.89
CA SER A 174 -27.40 -12.95 -16.35
C SER A 174 -28.05 -14.25 -16.82
N GLY A 175 -29.18 -14.57 -16.20
CA GLY A 175 -30.17 -15.55 -16.66
C GLY A 175 -31.47 -14.81 -16.96
N PRO A 176 -32.34 -15.35 -17.83
CA PRO A 176 -33.62 -14.71 -18.13
C PRO A 176 -34.38 -14.48 -16.82
N SER A 177 -34.87 -13.24 -16.64
CA SER A 177 -35.63 -12.86 -15.46
C SER A 177 -36.77 -13.85 -15.21
N VAL A 178 -37.16 -14.08 -13.96
CA VAL A 178 -38.37 -14.85 -13.63
C VAL A 178 -39.58 -14.31 -14.40
N ALA A 179 -39.62 -13.00 -14.66
CA ALA A 179 -40.62 -12.36 -15.51
C ALA A 179 -40.54 -12.77 -16.99
N ASP A 180 -39.35 -12.97 -17.56
CA ASP A 180 -39.16 -13.49 -18.92
C ASP A 180 -39.51 -14.98 -19.01
N THR A 181 -39.18 -15.76 -17.97
CA THR A 181 -39.49 -17.20 -17.90
C THR A 181 -41.00 -17.44 -17.73
N LEU A 182 -41.70 -16.58 -16.98
CA LEU A 182 -43.16 -16.60 -16.81
C LEU A 182 -43.93 -16.29 -18.10
N GLN A 183 -43.31 -15.57 -19.04
CA GLN A 183 -43.98 -15.08 -20.23
C GLN A 183 -43.93 -16.08 -21.40
N ASP A 184 -42.91 -16.96 -21.41
CA ASP A 184 -42.74 -18.02 -22.42
C ASP A 184 -43.01 -19.44 -21.88
N ALA A 185 -43.17 -19.63 -20.58
CA ALA A 185 -43.42 -20.96 -19.99
C ALA A 185 -44.82 -21.47 -20.25
N SER A 186 -44.90 -22.76 -20.55
CA SER A 186 -46.16 -23.51 -20.67
C SER A 186 -46.82 -23.65 -19.28
N ASP A 187 -48.16 -23.73 -19.21
CA ASP A 187 -48.89 -23.94 -17.95
C ASP A 187 -48.37 -25.14 -17.12
N GLU A 188 -47.84 -26.17 -17.80
CA GLU A 188 -47.28 -27.37 -17.16
C GLU A 188 -45.91 -27.12 -16.51
N GLU A 189 -45.08 -26.26 -17.09
CA GLU A 189 -43.78 -25.87 -16.53
C GLU A 189 -43.95 -24.89 -15.35
N LEU A 190 -44.99 -24.05 -15.42
CA LEU A 190 -45.41 -23.17 -14.33
C LEU A 190 -45.83 -23.94 -13.08
N LEU A 191 -46.57 -25.04 -13.25
CA LEU A 191 -47.05 -25.86 -12.13
C LEU A 191 -45.91 -26.68 -11.48
N ASP A 192 -44.92 -27.11 -12.25
CA ASP A 192 -43.77 -27.84 -11.73
C ASP A 192 -42.82 -26.95 -10.92
N PHE A 193 -42.62 -25.69 -11.34
CA PHE A 193 -41.82 -24.72 -10.59
C PHE A 193 -42.42 -24.39 -9.21
N ILE A 194 -43.75 -24.23 -9.15
CA ILE A 194 -44.47 -23.95 -7.91
C ILE A 194 -44.39 -25.14 -6.95
N ASN A 195 -44.57 -26.37 -7.44
CA ASN A 195 -44.48 -27.60 -6.63
C ASN A 195 -43.08 -27.83 -6.04
N ARG A 196 -42.03 -27.35 -6.73
CA ARG A 196 -40.64 -27.51 -6.30
C ARG A 196 -40.23 -26.48 -5.23
N ASN A 197 -40.82 -25.29 -5.24
CA ASN A 197 -40.53 -24.21 -4.28
C ASN A 197 -41.45 -24.18 -3.06
N LEU A 198 -42.70 -24.63 -3.23
CA LEU A 198 -43.65 -24.78 -2.14
C LEU A 198 -43.85 -26.27 -1.93
N GLY A 199 -42.93 -26.87 -1.15
CA GLY A 199 -43.00 -28.30 -0.81
C GLY A 199 -44.42 -28.73 -0.46
N ARG A 200 -44.85 -29.85 -1.05
CA ARG A 200 -46.22 -30.41 -0.94
C ARG A 200 -46.71 -30.47 0.54
N PRO A 201 -48.03 -30.31 0.78
CA PRO A 201 -48.63 -30.21 2.11
C PRO A 201 -48.46 -31.47 2.97
#